data_AF-A0A6L3NIM7-F1
#
_entry.id   AF-A0A6L3NIM7-F1
#
_cell.length_a   1.000
_cell.length_b   1.000
_cell.length_c   1.000
_cell.angle_alpha   90.00
_cell.angle_beta   90.00
_cell.angle_gamma   90.00
#
_symmetry.space_group_name_H-M   'P 1'
#
loop_
_entity.id
_entity.type
_entity.pdbx_description
1 polymer ?
#
loop_
_entity_poly.entity_id
_entity_poly.type
_entity_poly.pdbx_seq_one_letter_code
_entity_poly.pdbx_strand_id
1 'polypeptide(L)'
;QLVAGVDRPLRLLALTPIDAVAEPGHADGEPIAATRTLRDAVSELLWRGVDALPVDDGGGNGGGEGHDRRRITLDAIRAHARKPA
;
A
#
# COMPACT_ATOMS: atom_id res chain seq x y z
N GLN A 1 -30.70 2.35 -3.80
CA GLN A 1 -29.82 3.48 -3.45
C GLN A 1 -28.52 3.37 -4.24
N LEU A 2 -28.12 4.45 -4.92
CA LEU A 2 -27.06 4.59 -5.94
C LEU A 2 -25.60 4.48 -5.43
N VAL A 3 -25.30 3.51 -4.55
CA VAL A 3 -23.96 3.39 -3.91
C VAL A 3 -23.17 2.15 -4.33
N ALA A 4 -23.81 1.14 -4.92
CA ALA A 4 -23.18 -0.16 -5.19
C ALA A 4 -21.94 -0.11 -6.12
N GLY A 5 -21.79 0.94 -6.95
CA GLY A 5 -20.69 1.07 -7.91
C GLY A 5 -19.40 1.69 -7.34
N VAL A 6 -19.54 2.74 -6.53
CA VAL A 6 -18.40 3.46 -5.92
C VAL A 6 -17.73 2.66 -4.80
N ASP A 7 -18.47 1.77 -4.15
CA ASP A 7 -17.90 0.90 -3.11
C ASP A 7 -17.01 -0.19 -3.68
N ARG A 8 -17.14 -0.57 -4.95
CA ARG A 8 -16.43 -1.74 -5.47
C ARG A 8 -14.91 -1.60 -5.40
N PRO A 9 -14.29 -0.49 -5.85
CA PRO A 9 -12.85 -0.30 -5.71
C PRO A 9 -12.43 -0.15 -4.24
N LEU A 10 -13.17 0.61 -3.44
CA LEU A 10 -12.85 0.80 -2.02
C LEU A 10 -12.94 -0.50 -1.22
N ARG A 11 -13.91 -1.36 -1.55
CA ARG A 11 -14.07 -2.69 -0.96
C ARG A 11 -12.95 -3.63 -1.39
N LEU A 12 -12.50 -3.57 -2.65
CA LEU A 12 -11.30 -4.29 -3.08
C LEU A 12 -10.09 -3.86 -2.26
N LEU A 13 -9.82 -2.55 -2.15
CA LEU A 13 -8.67 -2.03 -1.39
C LEU A 13 -8.73 -2.39 0.10
N ALA A 14 -9.93 -2.46 0.68
CA ALA A 14 -10.13 -2.87 2.08
C ALA A 14 -9.91 -4.38 2.32
N LEU A 15 -9.82 -5.19 1.27
CA LEU A 15 -9.62 -6.64 1.34
C LEU A 15 -8.23 -7.06 0.83
N THR A 16 -7.56 -6.21 0.06
CA THR A 16 -6.21 -6.49 -0.46
C THR A 16 -5.15 -6.03 0.54
N PRO A 17 -4.21 -6.92 0.95
CA PRO A 17 -3.06 -6.53 1.75
C PRO A 17 -2.04 -5.73 0.93
N ILE A 18 -1.27 -4.87 1.60
CA ILE A 18 -0.18 -4.08 0.99
C ILE A 18 0.83 -4.98 0.28
N ASP A 19 1.16 -6.12 0.88
CA ASP A 19 2.11 -7.09 0.33
C ASP A 19 1.79 -7.54 -1.11
N ALA A 20 0.52 -7.57 -1.50
CA ALA A 20 0.10 -7.98 -2.83
C ALA A 20 0.42 -6.95 -3.94
N VAL A 21 0.75 -5.71 -3.57
CA VAL A 21 0.97 -4.59 -4.50
C VAL A 21 2.28 -3.83 -4.22
N ALA A 22 2.89 -4.02 -3.05
CA ALA A 22 4.16 -3.41 -2.71
C ALA A 22 5.23 -3.72 -3.76
N GLU A 23 5.97 -2.69 -4.16
CA GLU A 23 6.99 -2.74 -5.20
C GLU A 23 8.39 -2.58 -4.61
N PRO A 24 9.44 -3.14 -5.24
CA PRO A 24 10.82 -2.80 -4.90
C PRO A 24 11.04 -1.30 -5.05
N GLY A 25 11.64 -0.70 -4.03
CA GLY A 25 11.92 0.73 -4.00
C GLY A 25 12.07 1.28 -2.59
N HIS A 26 12.78 2.40 -2.50
CA HIS A 26 12.91 3.17 -1.26
C HIS A 26 11.80 4.23 -1.15
N ALA A 27 11.35 4.48 0.07
CA ALA A 27 10.53 5.61 0.47
C ALA A 27 10.95 6.04 1.89
N ASP A 28 10.84 7.34 2.16
CA ASP A 28 11.24 7.90 3.45
C ASP A 28 10.09 7.85 4.47
N GLY A 29 10.45 7.90 5.76
CA GLY A 29 9.51 7.99 6.88
C GLY A 29 9.21 6.66 7.56
N GLU A 30 8.20 6.68 8.43
CA GLU A 30 7.83 5.52 9.24
C GLU A 30 7.18 4.41 8.38
N PRO A 31 7.69 3.17 8.43
CA PRO A 31 7.13 2.07 7.65
C PRO A 31 5.67 1.74 7.99
N ILE A 32 4.97 1.20 7.00
CA ILE A 32 3.66 0.59 7.16
C ILE A 32 3.77 -0.93 7.01
N ALA A 33 3.13 -1.67 7.91
CA ALA A 33 3.18 -3.13 7.88
C ALA A 33 2.55 -3.69 6.60
N ALA A 34 3.25 -4.63 5.93
CA ALA A 34 2.80 -5.28 4.70
C ALA A 34 1.46 -6.01 4.83
N THR A 35 1.07 -6.36 6.06
CA THR A 35 -0.20 -7.02 6.41
C THR A 35 -1.39 -6.07 6.51
N ARG A 36 -1.19 -4.74 6.54
CA ARG A 36 -2.29 -3.77 6.47
C ARG A 36 -2.94 -3.76 5.10
N THR A 37 -4.14 -3.17 5.01
CA THR A 37 -4.89 -3.12 3.75
C THR A 37 -4.43 -1.97 2.86
N LEU A 38 -4.68 -2.05 1.55
CA LEU A 38 -4.42 -0.94 0.63
C LEU A 38 -5.25 0.30 0.99
N ARG A 39 -6.44 0.13 1.60
CA ARG A 39 -7.23 1.25 2.11
C ARG A 39 -6.51 2.00 3.24
N ASP A 40 -5.86 1.27 4.15
CA ASP A 40 -5.06 1.88 5.22
C ASP A 40 -3.87 2.63 4.61
N ALA A 41 -3.19 2.05 3.62
CA ALA A 41 -2.10 2.71 2.90
C ALA A 41 -2.55 4.03 2.23
N VAL A 42 -3.68 4.04 1.53
CA VAL A 42 -4.25 5.28 0.96
C VAL A 42 -4.51 6.31 2.06
N SER A 43 -5.09 5.89 3.18
CA SER A 43 -5.40 6.80 4.29
C SER A 43 -4.13 7.44 4.85
N GLU A 44 -3.06 6.66 5.02
CA GLU A 44 -1.75 7.13 5.50
C GLU A 44 -1.05 8.04 4.48
N LEU A 45 -1.04 7.67 3.19
CA LEU A 45 -0.48 8.50 2.11
C LEU A 45 -1.13 9.88 2.08
N LEU A 46 -2.47 9.93 2.13
CA LEU A 46 -3.24 11.16 2.13
C LEU A 46 -3.03 11.99 3.40
N TRP A 47 -3.01 11.33 4.57
CA TRP A 47 -2.82 12.01 5.84
C TRP A 47 -1.43 12.63 5.96
N ARG A 48 -0.39 11.92 5.51
CA ARG A 48 1.01 12.37 5.54
C ARG A 48 1.35 13.31 4.38
N GLY A 49 0.52 13.36 3.34
CA GLY A 49 0.77 14.15 2.14
C GLY A 49 1.98 13.68 1.34
N VAL A 50 2.21 12.36 1.26
CA VAL A 50 3.34 11.75 0.55
C VAL A 50 2.86 10.78 -0.53
N ASP A 51 3.68 10.58 -1.56
CA ASP A 51 3.36 9.72 -2.70
C ASP A 51 3.72 8.23 -2.48
N ALA A 52 4.55 7.94 -1.47
CA ALA A 52 5.01 6.60 -1.15
C ALA A 52 5.19 6.39 0.36
N LEU A 53 5.01 5.15 0.82
CA LEU A 53 5.33 4.71 2.19
C LEU A 53 6.33 3.55 2.13
N PRO A 54 7.35 3.52 3.01
CA PRO A 54 8.17 2.32 3.17
C PRO A 54 7.31 1.17 3.72
N VAL A 55 7.55 -0.04 3.25
CA VAL A 55 6.81 -1.24 3.68
C VAL A 55 7.69 -2.08 4.59
N ASP A 56 7.14 -2.50 5.73
CA ASP A 56 7.76 -3.44 6.65
C ASP A 56 7.16 -4.84 6.48
N ASP A 57 8.02 -5.81 6.19
CA ASP A 57 7.67 -7.18 5.85
C ASP A 57 7.52 -8.09 7.09
N GLY A 58 7.72 -7.54 8.29
CA GLY A 58 7.64 -8.30 9.54
C GLY A 58 8.82 -9.27 9.74
N GLY A 59 9.83 -9.22 8.87
CA GLY A 59 11.11 -9.86 9.03
C GLY A 59 11.92 -9.15 10.11
N GLY A 60 11.69 -9.56 11.36
CA GLY A 60 12.24 -8.93 12.55
C GLY A 60 13.74 -8.61 12.49
N ASN A 61 14.05 -7.50 13.15
CA ASN A 61 15.36 -6.95 13.51
C ASN A 61 15.98 -6.07 12.43
N GLY A 62 15.87 -4.76 12.66
CA GLY A 62 16.65 -3.75 11.95
C GLY A 62 18.15 -4.06 11.96
N GLY A 63 18.82 -3.64 10.89
CA GLY A 63 20.27 -3.74 10.77
C GLY A 63 20.73 -4.84 9.81
N GLY A 64 20.28 -4.79 8.56
CA GLY A 64 20.88 -5.57 7.47
C GLY A 64 20.94 -4.71 6.22
N GLU A 65 22.15 -4.36 5.80
CA GLU A 65 22.42 -3.81 4.47
C GLU A 65 22.06 -4.88 3.43
N GLY A 66 20.80 -4.96 3.00
CA GLY A 66 20.40 -5.88 1.92
C GLY A 66 19.05 -6.57 2.00
N HIS A 67 18.09 -6.16 2.85
CA HIS A 67 16.69 -6.50 2.53
C HIS A 67 16.23 -5.62 1.38
N ASP A 68 15.69 -6.23 0.32
CA ASP A 68 15.09 -5.52 -0.80
C ASP A 68 14.07 -4.52 -0.25
N ARG A 69 14.43 -3.23 -0.24
CA ARG A 69 13.53 -2.19 0.27
C ARG A 69 12.28 -2.21 -0.57
N ARG A 70 11.12 -2.28 0.08
CA ARG A 70 9.82 -2.20 -0.58
C ARG A 70 9.11 -0.93 -0.19
N ARG A 71 8.28 -0.46 -1.10
CA ARG A 71 7.39 0.68 -0.87
C ARG A 71 6.02 0.41 -1.47
N ILE A 72 5.04 1.16 -1.02
CA ILE A 72 3.73 1.22 -1.64
C ILE A 72 3.45 2.66 -2.08
N THR A 73 2.98 2.84 -3.32
CA THR A 73 2.72 4.15 -3.92
C THR A 73 1.25 4.30 -4.28
N LEU A 74 0.75 5.54 -4.33
CA LEU A 74 -0.62 5.80 -4.76
C LEU A 74 -0.86 5.30 -6.20
N ASP A 75 0.15 5.41 -7.07
CA ASP A 75 0.08 4.94 -8.45
C ASP A 75 -0.04 3.41 -8.55
N ALA A 76 0.72 2.65 -7.75
CA ALA A 76 0.60 1.20 -7.70
C ALA A 76 -0.80 0.77 -7.20
N ILE A 77 -1.31 1.43 -6.15
CA ILE A 77 -2.67 1.18 -5.63
C ILE A 77 -3.73 1.48 -6.70
N ARG A 78 -3.59 2.62 -7.40
CA ARG A 78 -4.51 3.00 -8.49
C ARG A 78 -4.44 2.00 -9.64
N ALA A 79 -3.25 1.52 -9.99
CA ALA A 79 -3.08 0.50 -11.02
C ALA A 79 -3.80 -0.80 -10.64
N HIS A 80 -3.69 -1.24 -9.39
CA HIS A 80 -4.39 -2.41 -8.86
C HIS A 80 -5.92 -2.24 -8.83
N ALA A 81 -6.42 -1.06 -8.46
CA ALA A 81 -7.86 -0.79 -8.38
C ALA A 81 -8.56 -0.69 -9.74
N ARG A 82 -7.81 -0.51 -10.84
CA ARG A 82 -8.38 -0.49 -12.19
C ARG A 82 -8.88 -1.89 -12.55
N LYS A 83 -10.12 -1.95 -13.07
CA LYS A 83 -10.72 -3.17 -13.61
C LYS A 83 -9.79 -3.76 -14.70
N PRO A 84 -9.45 -5.06 -14.70
CA PRO A 84 -8.86 -5.68 -15.88
C PRO A 84 -9.85 -5.54 -17.04
N ALA A 85 -9.33 -5.20 -18.22
CA ALA A 85 -10.13 -5.00 -19.44
C ALA A 85 -10.92 -6.26 -19.81
#